data_AF-A0A5C4SVP1-F1
#
_entry.id   AF-A0A5C4SVP1-F1
#
_cell.length_a   1.000
_cell.length_b   1.000
_cell.length_c   1.000
_cell.angle_alpha   90.00
_cell.angle_beta   90.00
_cell.angle_gamma   90.00
#
_symmetry.space_group_name_H-M   'P 1'
#
loop_
_entity.id
_entity.type
_entity.pdbx_description
1 polymer ?
#
loop_
_entity_poly.entity_id
_entity_poly.type
_entity_poly.pdbx_seq_one_letter_code
_entity_poly.pdbx_strand_id
1 'polypeptide(L)' 'MINFDRLKYASHTTPERHTGTTIDADLCIYGATSAGIAAAVQASRMGLSVAIAEFGSHLGGLTTGGLGATDIGN' A
#
# COMPACT_ATOMS: atom_id res chain seq x y z
N MET A 1 -25.86 1.53 14.62
CA MET A 1 -24.57 0.86 14.85
C MET A 1 -24.31 -0.05 13.65
N ILE A 2 -23.21 0.10 12.93
CA ILE A 2 -22.92 -0.67 11.70
C ILE A 2 -22.49 -2.10 12.10
N ASN A 3 -23.07 -3.11 11.45
CA ASN A 3 -22.74 -4.53 11.66
C ASN A 3 -21.67 -4.97 10.64
N PHE A 4 -20.51 -5.43 11.13
CA PHE A 4 -19.37 -5.87 10.32
C PHE A 4 -19.31 -7.38 10.08
N ASP A 5 -20.21 -8.18 10.67
CA ASP A 5 -20.20 -9.65 10.58
C ASP A 5 -20.40 -10.20 9.17
N ARG A 6 -20.86 -9.36 8.23
CA ARG A 6 -21.07 -9.74 6.82
C ARG A 6 -19.98 -9.26 5.87
N LEU A 7 -18.93 -8.60 6.36
CA LEU A 7 -17.84 -8.21 5.46
C LEU A 7 -17.01 -9.43 5.08
N LYS A 8 -17.10 -9.82 3.81
CA LYS A 8 -16.22 -10.81 3.19
C LYS A 8 -15.09 -10.06 2.50
N TYR A 9 -13.90 -10.09 3.11
CA TYR A 9 -12.69 -9.61 2.47
C TYR A 9 -12.03 -10.76 1.70
N ALA A 10 -11.30 -10.42 0.63
CA ALA A 10 -10.48 -11.38 -0.07
C ALA A 10 -9.53 -12.03 0.94
N SER A 11 -9.72 -13.32 1.21
CA SER A 11 -8.78 -14.10 1.99
C SER A 11 -7.53 -14.20 1.15
N HIS A 12 -6.57 -13.30 1.37
CA HIS A 12 -5.19 -13.62 1.06
C HIS A 12 -4.94 -14.92 1.82
N THR A 13 -4.80 -16.02 1.07
CA THR A 13 -4.36 -17.31 1.60
C THR A 13 -3.27 -17.03 2.60
N THR A 14 -3.47 -17.47 3.85
CA THR A 14 -2.51 -17.34 4.95
C THR A 14 -1.13 -17.46 4.35
N PRO A 15 -0.33 -16.38 4.28
CA PRO A 15 0.95 -16.48 3.64
C PRO A 15 1.65 -17.62 4.36
N GLU A 16 2.16 -18.58 3.58
CA GLU A 16 3.07 -19.58 4.13
C GLU A 16 4.04 -18.80 5.02
N ARG A 17 4.27 -19.26 6.25
CA ARG A 17 4.96 -18.48 7.28
C ARG A 17 6.40 -18.24 6.81
N HIS A 18 6.59 -17.27 5.93
CA HIS A 18 7.89 -16.80 5.53
C HIS A 18 8.56 -16.40 6.83
N THR A 19 9.75 -16.94 7.07
CA THR A 19 10.61 -16.44 8.13
C THR A 19 10.92 -15.00 7.74
N GLY A 20 10.02 -14.10 8.13
CA GLY A 20 9.93 -12.76 7.58
C GLY A 20 11.21 -12.04 7.89
N THR A 21 11.81 -11.43 6.86
CA THR A 21 12.88 -10.49 7.10
C THR A 21 12.27 -9.31 7.85
N THR A 22 12.69 -9.09 9.09
CA THR A 22 12.31 -7.89 9.84
C THR A 22 12.90 -6.69 9.14
N ILE A 23 12.05 -5.71 8.81
CA ILE A 23 12.47 -4.42 8.27
C ILE A 23 12.34 -3.40 9.40
N ASP A 24 13.47 -2.97 9.95
CA ASP A 24 13.51 -1.86 10.89
C ASP A 24 13.42 -0.54 10.10
N ALA A 25 12.46 0.30 10.47
CA ALA A 25 12.25 1.61 9.88
C ALA A 25 11.65 2.57 10.91
N ASP A 26 11.99 3.86 10.81
CA ASP A 26 11.39 4.91 11.63
C ASP A 26 9.93 5.18 11.22
N LEU A 27 9.59 4.92 9.95
CA LEU A 27 8.25 5.08 9.40
C LEU A 27 7.89 3.93 8.46
N CYS A 28 6.75 3.30 8.70
CA CYS A 28 6.14 2.35 7.78
C CYS A 28 4.87 2.95 7.15
N ILE A 29 4.82 3.01 5.83
CA ILE A 29 3.69 3.53 5.05
C ILE A 29 2.95 2.35 4.43
N TYR A 30 1.66 2.25 4.71
CA TYR A 30 0.81 1.20 4.16
C TYR A 30 0.06 1.73 2.93
N GLY A 31 0.41 1.19 1.75
CA GLY A 31 -0.11 1.56 0.45
C GLY A 31 0.79 2.55 -0.29
N ALA A 32 1.29 2.15 -1.46
CA ALA A 32 2.12 3.00 -2.31
C ALA A 32 1.29 3.88 -3.26
N THR A 33 0.34 4.65 -2.73
CA THR A 33 -0.37 5.67 -3.53
C THR A 33 0.53 6.87 -3.81
N SER A 34 0.10 7.80 -4.67
CA SER A 34 0.80 9.07 -4.88
C SER A 34 1.08 9.83 -3.56
N ALA A 35 0.11 9.84 -2.64
CA ALA A 35 0.28 10.42 -1.31
C ALA A 35 1.30 9.65 -0.46
N GLY A 36 1.24 8.31 -0.47
CA GLY A 36 2.19 7.46 0.26
C GLY A 36 3.63 7.65 -0.22
N ILE A 37 3.84 7.73 -1.54
CA ILE A 37 5.14 8.03 -2.14
C ILE A 37 5.61 9.44 -1.76
N ALA A 38 4.74 10.45 -1.86
CA ALA A 38 5.11 11.81 -1.48
C ALA A 38 5.54 11.89 -0.01
N ALA A 39 4.81 11.23 0.90
CA ALA A 39 5.17 11.15 2.31
C ALA A 39 6.52 10.44 2.52
N ALA A 40 6.77 9.32 1.83
CA ALA A 40 8.05 8.60 1.92
C ALA A 40 9.23 9.48 1.51
N VAL A 41 9.08 10.23 0.42
CA VAL A 41 10.11 11.15 -0.07
C VAL A 41 10.41 12.24 0.95
N GLN A 42 9.39 12.85 1.57
CA GLN A 42 9.60 13.89 2.57
C GLN A 42 10.23 13.33 3.85
N ALA A 43 9.74 12.19 4.35
CA ALA A 43 10.30 11.54 5.54
C ALA A 43 11.78 11.16 5.32
N SER A 44 12.11 10.62 4.14
CA SER A 44 13.50 10.34 3.78
C SER A 44 14.37 11.60 3.75
N ARG A 45 13.86 12.73 3.23
CA ARG A 45 14.57 14.03 3.28
C ARG A 45 14.77 14.56 4.69
N MET A 46 13.92 14.18 5.64
CA MET A 46 14.07 14.49 7.06
C MET A 46 15.06 13.55 7.77
N GLY A 47 15.66 12.59 7.06
CA GLY A 47 16.64 11.65 7.61
C GLY A 47 16.05 10.38 8.22
N LEU A 48 14.75 10.13 8.02
CA LEU A 48 14.08 8.92 8.50
C LEU A 48 14.33 7.74 7.56
N SER A 49 14.52 6.56 8.12
CA SER A 49 14.41 5.29 7.41
C SER A 49 12.93 4.97 7.18
N VAL A 50 12.55 4.69 5.93
CA VAL A 50 11.14 4.52 5.54
C VAL A 50 10.93 3.19 4.83
N ALA A 51 9.92 2.44 5.26
CA ALA A 51 9.42 1.24 4.59
C ALA A 51 8.03 1.52 3.99
N ILE A 52 7.74 0.94 2.82
CA ILE A 52 6.40 0.99 2.20
C ILE A 52 5.90 -0.44 2.00
N ALA A 53 4.73 -0.74 2.53
CA ALA A 53 4.01 -2.00 2.29
C ALA A 53 2.99 -1.78 1.17
N GLU A 54 3.09 -2.54 0.08
CA GLU A 54 2.25 -2.45 -1.12
C GLU A 54 1.79 -3.85 -1.52
N PHE A 55 0.54 -3.99 -1.97
CA PHE A 55 -0.07 -5.30 -2.27
C PHE A 55 0.00 -5.68 -3.76
N GLY A 56 0.04 -4.68 -4.63
CA GLY A 56 0.17 -4.83 -6.07
C GLY A 56 1.64 -4.95 -6.51
N SER A 57 1.86 -4.54 -7.75
CA SER A 57 3.20 -4.54 -8.36
C SER A 57 3.58 -3.16 -8.90
N HIS A 58 2.73 -2.16 -8.69
CA HIS A 58 2.87 -0.82 -9.27
C HIS A 58 2.63 0.24 -8.20
N LEU A 59 3.64 1.10 -8.01
CA LEU A 59 3.52 2.28 -7.16
C LEU A 59 2.66 3.34 -7.87
N GLY A 60 1.99 4.19 -7.10
CA GLY A 60 1.14 5.29 -7.59
C GLY A 60 -0.35 5.12 -7.31
N GLY A 61 -0.79 3.94 -6.84
CA GLY A 61 -2.19 3.64 -6.56
C GLY A 61 -3.07 3.71 -7.82
N LEU A 62 -4.30 4.21 -7.71
CA LEU A 62 -5.23 4.33 -8.84
C LEU A 62 -4.69 5.16 -10.02
N THR A 63 -3.77 6.09 -9.74
CA THR A 63 -3.07 6.90 -10.76
C THR A 63 -2.34 6.01 -11.78
N THR A 64 -1.72 4.92 -11.30
CA THR A 64 -1.01 3.95 -12.15
C THR A 64 -1.81 2.67 -12.38
N GLY A 65 -2.83 2.42 -11.56
CA GLY A 65 -3.77 1.30 -11.69
C GLY A 65 -4.81 1.47 -12.80
N GLY A 66 -4.70 2.51 -13.63
CA GLY A 66 -5.52 2.65 -14.84
C GLY A 66 -6.86 3.36 -14.64
N LEU A 67 -7.08 4.08 -13.53
CA LEU A 67 -8.31 4.87 -13.36
C LEU A 67 -8.49 5.87 -14.52
N GLY A 68 -7.41 6.54 -14.92
CA GLY A 68 -7.42 7.44 -16.08
C GLY A 68 -7.66 6.74 -17.42
N ALA A 69 -7.47 5.42 -17.52
CA ALA A 69 -7.85 4.64 -18.70
C ALA A 69 -9.31 4.17 -18.61
N THR A 70 -9.82 3.86 -17.42
CA THR A 70 -11.23 3.48 -17.20
C THR A 70 -12.19 4.66 -17.28
N ASP A 71 -11.73 5.89 -17.02
CA ASP A 71 -12.52 7.12 -17.18
C ASP A 71 -12.80 7.47 -18.66
N ILE A 72 -12.05 6.86 -19.59
CA ILE A 72 -12.25 6.98 -21.04
C ILE A 72 -13.32 5.96 -21.46
N GLY A 73 -14.57 6.17 -21.06
CA GLY A 73 -15.68 5.29 -21.42
C GLY A 73 -15.79 5.12 -22.93
N ASN A 74 -15.54 3.91 -23.43
CA ASN A 74 -15.86 3.48 -24.79
C ASN A 74 -17.05 2.51 -24.76
#